data_AF-A0A495LAL8-F1
#
_entry.id   AF-A0A495LAL8-F1
#
_cell.length_a   1.000
_cell.length_b   1.000
_cell.length_c   1.000
_cell.angle_alpha   90.00
_cell.angle_beta   90.00
_cell.angle_gamma   90.00
#
_symmetry.space_group_name_H-M   'P 1'
#
loop_
_entity.id
_entity.type
_entity.pdbx_description
1 polymer ?
#
loop_
_entity_poly.entity_id
_entity_poly.type
_entity_poly.pdbx_seq_one_letter_code
_entity_poly.pdbx_strand_id
1 'polypeptide(L)'
;MSTALPRSASTVALLADIPSTGHVGEVRARRFAMHGDGIGERSAAFVAFAQQETDAGRKVVALYPSWRAADAERAINFARGSQRTDHIAGIALDLSPLALSLVADQLAYLAPYLPPGMVAALCGELPKHLLAGAWLRTVAGLSTIPTTLKHHVGSLAPTVSFLAYCTPTQQVQRMRPADVAATLPFRPVQPVQLLCSTPDPAHTDVFDDHLPQAIQPVATRTLPVQPLGPVYWGTPKYVEFVALSAHPQALAYAASSIRASACSWCGEPVSTKPCPFCAANSTRTSSRTTTPRPARATGHGPATRNGRAVDGPAGGGHTTAAPPAAQAPNEHRPTPGPPPNGHRPTAGPPPSGPWPTPDPAPSGQWPAPTPTPLAEPAPDPEPLPGLPGPSYGTVGAPPAHPPRPLDRSRESSPFSGSAPQPEFPRTYSR
;
A
#
# COMPACT_ATOMS: atom_id res chain seq x y z
N MET A 1 21.45 -14.61 28.30
CA MET A 1 20.87 -13.27 28.06
C MET A 1 20.28 -13.26 26.67
N SER A 2 18.96 -13.20 26.56
CA SER A 2 18.26 -13.25 25.27
C SER A 2 18.55 -11.93 24.54
N THR A 3 19.36 -11.98 23.48
CA THR A 3 19.50 -10.87 22.53
C THR A 3 18.18 -10.75 21.78
N ALA A 4 17.22 -10.08 22.41
CA ALA A 4 15.96 -9.73 21.79
C ALA A 4 16.26 -9.12 20.42
N LEU A 5 15.68 -9.71 19.38
CA LEU A 5 15.79 -9.21 18.01
C LEU A 5 15.57 -7.68 18.03
N PRO A 6 16.37 -6.92 17.27
CA PRO A 6 16.21 -5.47 17.22
C PRO A 6 14.75 -5.14 16.93
N ARG A 7 14.15 -4.33 17.80
CA ARG A 7 12.83 -3.72 17.59
C ARG A 7 12.79 -3.19 16.16
N SER A 8 11.68 -3.42 15.45
CA SER A 8 11.48 -3.05 14.05
C SER A 8 12.12 -1.70 13.72
N ALA A 9 12.95 -1.66 12.67
CA ALA A 9 13.64 -0.43 12.27
C ALA A 9 12.67 0.66 11.76
N SER A 10 11.42 0.28 11.46
CA SER A 10 10.37 1.22 11.08
C SER A 10 9.00 0.88 11.64
N THR A 11 8.14 1.89 11.63
CA THR A 11 6.70 1.80 11.87
C THR A 11 5.94 2.37 10.69
N VAL A 12 4.70 1.90 10.49
CA VAL A 12 3.83 2.33 9.38
C VAL A 12 2.66 3.13 9.95
N ALA A 13 2.43 4.30 9.38
CA ALA A 13 1.30 5.16 9.68
C ALA A 13 0.41 5.36 8.45
N LEU A 14 -0.90 5.49 8.65
CA LEU A 14 -1.88 5.87 7.64
C LEU A 14 -2.56 7.16 8.08
N LEU A 15 -2.37 8.24 7.31
CA LEU A 15 -2.90 9.57 7.58
C LEU A 15 -4.21 9.76 6.78
N ALA A 16 -5.22 8.98 7.15
CA ALA A 16 -6.58 9.08 6.64
C ALA A 16 -7.57 8.40 7.60
N ASP A 17 -8.83 8.84 7.57
CA ASP A 17 -9.92 8.19 8.31
C ASP A 17 -10.41 6.91 7.61
N ILE A 18 -9.59 5.87 7.72
CA ILE A 18 -9.81 4.60 7.05
C ILE A 18 -9.60 3.48 8.08
N PRO A 19 -10.64 2.71 8.45
CA PRO A 19 -10.53 1.65 9.45
C PRO A 19 -9.65 0.50 8.92
N SER A 20 -9.01 -0.23 9.83
CA SER A 20 -8.22 -1.41 9.48
C SER A 20 -9.09 -2.52 8.87
N THR A 21 -8.49 -3.27 7.95
CA THR A 21 -9.14 -4.44 7.36
C THR A 21 -9.19 -5.64 8.31
N GLY A 22 -8.31 -5.68 9.33
CA GLY A 22 -8.10 -6.86 10.18
C GLY A 22 -7.71 -8.11 9.39
N HIS A 23 -7.24 -7.96 8.14
CA HIS A 23 -6.95 -9.08 7.25
C HIS A 23 -5.65 -9.80 7.65
N VAL A 24 -4.67 -9.06 8.15
CA VAL A 24 -3.35 -9.58 8.59
C VAL A 24 -3.28 -9.78 10.12
N GLY A 25 -4.42 -9.99 10.77
CA GLY A 25 -4.53 -10.19 12.22
C GLY A 25 -4.47 -8.88 13.01
N GLU A 26 -3.87 -8.93 14.20
CA GLU A 26 -3.77 -7.79 15.13
C GLU A 26 -2.77 -6.71 14.71
N VAL A 27 -1.84 -7.06 13.82
CA VAL A 27 -0.84 -6.10 13.31
C VAL A 27 -1.51 -5.15 12.33
N ARG A 28 -1.41 -3.84 12.59
CA ARG A 28 -2.05 -2.81 11.77
C ARG A 28 -1.22 -1.54 11.77
N ALA A 29 -1.32 -0.77 10.68
CA ALA A 29 -0.73 0.56 10.63
C ALA A 29 -1.37 1.49 11.68
N ARG A 30 -0.58 2.41 12.24
CA ARG A 30 -1.10 3.47 13.12
C ARG A 30 -1.92 4.46 12.31
N ARG A 31 -3.16 4.74 12.70
CA ARG A 31 -4.09 5.57 11.91
C ARG A 31 -4.29 6.94 12.52
N PHE A 32 -4.36 7.95 11.65
CA PHE A 32 -4.60 9.34 12.00
C PHE A 32 -5.66 9.90 11.06
N ALA A 33 -6.82 10.25 11.60
CA ALA A 33 -7.98 10.63 10.80
C ALA A 33 -7.84 12.00 10.11
N MET A 34 -6.87 12.81 10.55
CA MET A 34 -6.61 14.17 10.05
C MET A 34 -7.85 15.09 10.15
N HIS A 35 -8.67 14.93 11.20
CA HIS A 35 -9.82 15.80 11.52
C HIS A 35 -9.45 16.86 12.56
N GLY A 36 -10.18 17.98 12.56
CA GLY A 36 -9.97 19.12 13.45
C GLY A 36 -10.13 20.45 12.72
N ASP A 37 -10.51 21.48 13.46
CA ASP A 37 -10.83 22.80 12.90
C ASP A 37 -9.55 23.51 12.43
N GLY A 38 -8.44 23.30 13.15
CA GLY A 38 -7.13 23.86 12.86
C GLY A 38 -6.12 22.86 12.25
N ILE A 39 -5.16 23.36 11.48
CA ILE A 39 -4.02 22.56 10.96
C ILE A 39 -3.24 21.90 12.10
N GLY A 40 -3.05 22.63 13.21
CA GLY A 40 -2.37 22.12 14.39
C GLY A 40 -3.09 20.91 15.00
N GLU A 41 -4.40 21.00 15.16
CA GLU A 41 -5.22 19.92 15.70
C GLU A 41 -5.21 18.68 14.79
N ARG A 42 -5.39 18.88 13.48
CA ARG A 42 -5.32 17.80 12.48
C ARG A 42 -3.99 17.05 12.49
N SER A 43 -2.89 17.75 12.79
CA SER A 43 -1.53 17.21 12.72
C SER A 43 -0.98 16.71 14.05
N ALA A 44 -1.51 17.21 15.19
CA ALA A 44 -0.90 17.05 16.51
C ALA A 44 -0.66 15.58 16.89
N ALA A 45 -1.68 14.73 16.68
CA ALA A 45 -1.58 13.32 17.02
C ALA A 45 -0.48 12.59 16.22
N PHE A 46 -0.37 12.89 14.92
CA PHE A 46 0.67 12.31 14.06
C PHE A 46 2.06 12.83 14.45
N VAL A 47 2.20 14.13 14.70
CA VAL A 47 3.49 14.74 15.08
C VAL A 47 4.02 14.17 16.40
N ALA A 48 3.14 14.05 17.40
CA ALA A 48 3.49 13.44 18.69
C ALA A 48 3.91 11.97 18.54
N PHE A 49 3.19 11.21 17.72
CA PHE A 49 3.57 9.84 17.39
C PHE A 49 4.93 9.78 16.67
N ALA A 50 5.13 10.59 15.64
CA ALA A 50 6.37 10.61 14.89
C ALA A 50 7.57 10.92 15.80
N GLN A 51 7.44 11.91 16.68
CA GLN A 51 8.44 12.25 17.69
C GLN A 51 8.81 11.04 18.56
N GLN A 52 7.80 10.37 19.13
CA GLN A 52 8.01 9.20 19.99
C GLN A 52 8.76 8.08 19.26
N GLU A 53 8.43 7.84 18.01
CA GLU A 53 9.03 6.79 17.19
C GLU A 53 10.47 7.13 16.83
N THR A 54 10.74 8.37 16.44
CA THR A 54 12.08 8.85 16.10
C THR A 54 13.00 8.91 17.32
N ASP A 55 12.49 9.32 18.49
CA ASP A 55 13.23 9.33 19.75
C ASP A 55 13.61 7.91 20.19
N ALA A 56 12.78 6.93 19.83
CA ALA A 56 13.06 5.51 20.03
C ALA A 56 13.93 4.90 18.91
N GLY A 57 14.51 5.71 18.03
CA GLY A 57 15.42 5.30 16.96
C GLY A 57 14.75 4.61 15.77
N ARG A 58 13.42 4.67 15.64
CA ARG A 58 12.68 4.07 14.53
C ARG A 58 12.40 5.11 13.43
N LYS A 59 12.30 4.63 12.19
CA LYS A 59 11.82 5.43 11.06
C LYS A 59 10.30 5.30 10.91
N VAL A 60 9.65 6.35 10.41
CA VAL A 60 8.21 6.37 10.15
C VAL A 60 7.97 6.35 8.65
N VAL A 61 7.18 5.40 8.18
CA VAL A 61 6.64 5.38 6.81
C VAL A 61 5.17 5.78 6.88
N ALA A 62 4.87 7.02 6.50
CA ALA A 62 3.55 7.62 6.55
C ALA A 62 2.87 7.57 5.17
N LEU A 63 1.81 6.77 5.08
CA LEU A 63 0.98 6.61 3.88
C LEU A 63 -0.19 7.60 3.92
N TYR A 64 -0.57 8.14 2.77
CA TYR A 64 -1.76 8.97 2.65
C TYR A 64 -2.36 8.88 1.24
N PRO A 65 -3.67 9.11 1.08
CA PRO A 65 -4.30 9.14 -0.23
C PRO A 65 -3.80 10.34 -1.05
N SER A 66 -3.35 10.10 -2.28
CA SER A 66 -2.90 11.18 -3.19
C SER A 66 -4.03 12.18 -3.50
N TRP A 67 -5.27 11.69 -3.64
CA TRP A 67 -6.48 12.48 -3.88
C TRP A 67 -6.93 13.31 -2.65
N ARG A 68 -6.26 13.17 -1.50
CA ARG A 68 -6.43 13.98 -0.28
C ARG A 68 -5.10 14.23 0.46
N ALA A 69 -4.09 14.68 -0.28
CA ALA A 69 -2.72 14.80 0.24
C ALA A 69 -2.47 16.00 1.19
N ALA A 70 -3.17 17.12 1.02
CA ALA A 70 -2.74 18.41 1.56
C ALA A 70 -2.50 18.43 3.08
N ASP A 71 -3.42 17.89 3.89
CA ASP A 71 -3.24 17.89 5.35
C ASP A 71 -2.16 16.89 5.81
N ALA A 72 -2.06 15.73 5.14
CA ALA A 72 -1.02 14.74 5.43
C ALA A 72 0.39 15.27 5.11
N GLU A 73 0.57 15.91 3.95
CA GLU A 73 1.83 16.53 3.55
C GLU A 73 2.26 17.62 4.54
N ARG A 74 1.33 18.48 4.97
CA ARG A 74 1.63 19.49 6.00
C ARG A 74 2.06 18.86 7.31
N ALA A 75 1.36 17.83 7.78
CA ALA A 75 1.70 17.14 9.02
C ALA A 75 3.08 16.47 8.95
N ILE A 76 3.40 15.84 7.82
CA ILE A 76 4.71 15.21 7.55
C ILE A 76 5.82 16.27 7.51
N ASN A 77 5.61 17.36 6.77
CA ASN A 77 6.59 18.44 6.66
C ASN A 77 6.81 19.13 8.01
N PHE A 78 5.75 19.34 8.79
CA PHE A 78 5.85 19.90 10.14
C PHE A 78 6.63 18.97 11.07
N ALA A 79 6.32 17.67 11.11
CA ALA A 79 7.05 16.70 11.94
C ALA A 79 8.54 16.63 11.57
N ARG A 80 8.86 16.61 10.27
CA ARG A 80 10.26 16.64 9.79
C ARG A 80 10.98 17.93 10.19
N GLY A 81 10.32 19.07 9.98
CA GLY A 81 10.90 20.39 10.25
C GLY A 81 11.13 20.66 11.73
N SER A 82 10.17 20.31 12.59
CA SER A 82 10.26 20.51 14.04
C SER A 82 11.34 19.63 14.68
N GLN A 83 11.51 18.41 14.16
CA GLN A 83 12.49 17.43 14.64
C GLN A 83 13.86 17.52 13.97
N ARG A 84 13.96 18.30 12.87
CA ARG A 84 15.15 18.36 12.00
C ARG A 84 15.63 16.97 11.59
N THR A 85 14.69 16.09 11.22
CA THR A 85 14.96 14.68 10.93
C THR A 85 14.59 14.31 9.49
N ASP A 86 15.31 13.32 8.94
CA ASP A 86 14.98 12.63 7.70
C ASP A 86 14.38 11.24 7.95
N HIS A 87 14.07 10.87 9.21
CA HIS A 87 13.52 9.56 9.58
C HIS A 87 12.04 9.37 9.24
N ILE A 88 11.38 10.38 8.66
CA ILE A 88 9.95 10.36 8.32
C ILE A 88 9.79 10.43 6.81
N ALA A 89 9.30 9.34 6.21
CA ALA A 89 8.94 9.25 4.80
C ALA A 89 7.43 9.48 4.63
N GLY A 90 7.07 10.38 3.71
CA GLY A 90 5.68 10.57 3.26
C GLY A 90 5.46 9.93 1.90
N ILE A 91 4.46 9.05 1.77
CA ILE A 91 4.18 8.32 0.53
C ILE A 91 2.71 8.49 0.17
N ALA A 92 2.46 9.24 -0.90
CA ALA A 92 1.14 9.36 -1.52
C ALA A 92 0.81 8.08 -2.29
N LEU A 93 -0.38 7.52 -2.07
CA LEU A 93 -0.88 6.37 -2.81
C LEU A 93 -2.22 6.70 -3.47
N ASP A 94 -2.33 6.42 -4.76
CA ASP A 94 -3.56 6.61 -5.52
C ASP A 94 -4.41 5.34 -5.51
N LEU A 95 -4.92 5.02 -4.32
CA LEU A 95 -5.72 3.84 -4.05
C LEU A 95 -7.08 4.22 -3.49
N SER A 96 -8.05 3.33 -3.71
CA SER A 96 -9.34 3.42 -3.04
C SER A 96 -9.18 3.13 -1.53
N PRO A 97 -10.11 3.61 -0.67
CA PRO A 97 -9.96 3.50 0.77
C PRO A 97 -9.74 2.06 1.28
N LEU A 98 -10.45 1.07 0.75
CA LEU A 98 -10.29 -0.33 1.16
C LEU A 98 -8.91 -0.88 0.75
N ALA A 99 -8.48 -0.60 -0.48
CA ALA A 99 -7.17 -1.02 -0.98
C ALA A 99 -6.02 -0.37 -0.20
N LEU A 100 -6.16 0.94 0.09
CA LEU A 100 -5.19 1.68 0.90
C LEU A 100 -5.10 1.11 2.32
N SER A 101 -6.22 0.76 2.94
CA SER A 101 -6.24 0.14 4.26
C SER A 101 -5.52 -1.20 4.28
N LEU A 102 -5.79 -2.05 3.29
CA LEU A 102 -5.15 -3.37 3.16
C LEU A 102 -3.63 -3.21 2.99
N VAL A 103 -3.19 -2.34 2.07
CA VAL A 103 -1.77 -2.10 1.82
C VAL A 103 -1.08 -1.57 3.07
N ALA A 104 -1.71 -0.64 3.81
CA ALA A 104 -1.17 -0.12 5.06
C ALA A 104 -0.99 -1.23 6.11
N ASP A 105 -1.95 -2.13 6.26
CA ASP A 105 -1.86 -3.24 7.21
C ASP A 105 -0.81 -4.29 6.78
N GLN A 106 -0.74 -4.63 5.49
CA GLN A 106 0.30 -5.52 4.96
C GLN A 106 1.72 -4.94 5.16
N LEU A 107 1.90 -3.63 4.96
CA LEU A 107 3.17 -2.96 5.22
C LEU A 107 3.52 -2.98 6.71
N ALA A 108 2.55 -2.74 7.59
CA ALA A 108 2.76 -2.83 9.03
C ALA A 108 3.17 -4.26 9.47
N TYR A 109 2.58 -5.28 8.85
CA TYR A 109 2.96 -6.69 9.05
C TYR A 109 4.40 -6.98 8.59
N LEU A 110 4.83 -6.41 7.46
CA LEU A 110 6.16 -6.63 6.90
C LEU A 110 7.27 -5.77 7.54
N ALA A 111 6.93 -4.62 8.13
CA ALA A 111 7.88 -3.65 8.67
C ALA A 111 8.92 -4.21 9.68
N PRO A 112 8.58 -5.17 10.55
CA PRO A 112 9.58 -5.81 11.44
C PRO A 112 10.67 -6.60 10.71
N TYR A 113 10.41 -7.03 9.49
CA TYR A 113 11.29 -7.95 8.75
C TYR A 113 12.09 -7.26 7.64
N LEU A 114 11.86 -5.97 7.42
CA LEU A 114 12.40 -5.23 6.28
C LEU A 114 13.05 -3.91 6.71
N PRO A 115 14.12 -3.48 6.02
CA PRO A 115 14.64 -2.13 6.16
C PRO A 115 13.57 -1.07 5.84
N PRO A 116 13.58 0.10 6.50
CA PRO A 116 12.59 1.17 6.28
C PRO A 116 12.42 1.58 4.81
N GLY A 117 13.51 1.67 4.05
CA GLY A 117 13.46 1.99 2.62
C GLY A 117 12.88 0.89 1.74
N MET A 118 12.97 -0.37 2.16
CA MET A 118 12.27 -1.49 1.52
C MET A 118 10.76 -1.46 1.82
N VAL A 119 10.37 -1.09 3.04
CA VAL A 119 8.95 -0.84 3.38
C VAL A 119 8.39 0.30 2.53
N ALA A 120 9.13 1.40 2.40
CA ALA A 120 8.76 2.49 1.51
C ALA A 120 8.64 2.05 0.04
N ALA A 121 9.56 1.22 -0.44
CA ALA A 121 9.53 0.67 -1.80
C ALA A 121 8.30 -0.23 -2.06
N LEU A 122 7.90 -1.04 -1.07
CA LEU A 122 6.73 -1.92 -1.15
C LEU A 122 5.42 -1.16 -1.37
N CYS A 123 5.35 0.11 -0.97
CA CYS A 123 4.15 0.94 -1.13
C CYS A 123 3.72 1.06 -2.59
N GLY A 124 4.67 1.10 -3.54
CA GLY A 124 4.39 1.10 -4.97
C GLY A 124 4.34 -0.28 -5.61
N GLU A 125 4.79 -1.32 -4.92
CA GLU A 125 4.88 -2.69 -5.45
C GLU A 125 3.66 -3.54 -5.08
N LEU A 126 3.23 -3.52 -3.81
CA LEU A 126 2.07 -4.29 -3.34
C LEU A 126 0.80 -4.05 -4.18
N PRO A 127 0.45 -2.80 -4.54
CA PRO A 127 -0.75 -2.55 -5.35
C PRO A 127 -0.77 -3.28 -6.70
N LYS A 128 0.39 -3.60 -7.29
CA LYS A 128 0.49 -4.31 -8.57
C LYS A 128 0.02 -5.76 -8.48
N HIS A 129 -0.02 -6.31 -7.27
CA HIS A 129 -0.45 -7.69 -6.98
C HIS A 129 -1.90 -7.75 -6.47
N LEU A 130 -2.59 -6.60 -6.42
CA LEU A 130 -3.97 -6.48 -5.98
C LEU A 130 -4.86 -6.16 -7.18
N LEU A 131 -6.05 -6.76 -7.20
CA LEU A 131 -7.15 -6.32 -8.05
C LEU A 131 -8.14 -5.58 -7.17
N ALA A 132 -8.15 -4.25 -7.23
CA ALA A 132 -9.08 -3.46 -6.42
C ALA A 132 -9.91 -2.50 -7.28
N GLY A 133 -11.14 -2.31 -6.85
CA GLY A 133 -12.13 -1.57 -7.60
C GLY A 133 -13.44 -1.40 -6.84
N ALA A 134 -14.45 -0.92 -7.56
CA ALA A 134 -15.82 -0.91 -7.08
C ALA A 134 -16.81 -1.18 -8.20
N TRP A 135 -17.89 -1.86 -7.83
CA TRP A 135 -19.12 -1.92 -8.61
C TRP A 135 -19.95 -0.68 -8.30
N LEU A 136 -20.27 0.12 -9.31
CA LEU A 136 -20.93 1.41 -9.17
C LEU A 136 -22.28 1.42 -9.89
N ARG A 137 -23.31 1.96 -9.25
CA ARG A 137 -24.60 2.23 -9.93
C ARG A 137 -24.58 3.49 -10.80
N THR A 138 -23.62 4.37 -10.58
CA THR A 138 -23.45 5.62 -11.35
C THR A 138 -22.00 6.08 -11.25
N VAL A 139 -21.55 6.81 -12.26
CA VAL A 139 -20.21 7.44 -12.32
C VAL A 139 -20.31 8.96 -12.45
N ALA A 140 -21.50 9.53 -12.19
CA ALA A 140 -21.74 10.96 -12.38
C ALA A 140 -20.81 11.84 -11.53
N GLY A 141 -20.49 11.41 -10.30
CA GLY A 141 -19.58 12.13 -9.40
C GLY A 141 -18.15 11.57 -9.36
N LEU A 142 -17.81 10.56 -10.17
CA LEU A 142 -16.51 9.90 -10.10
C LEU A 142 -15.44 10.81 -10.71
N SER A 143 -14.49 11.27 -9.89
CA SER A 143 -13.40 12.17 -10.30
C SER A 143 -12.00 11.63 -10.06
N THR A 144 -11.85 10.57 -9.26
CA THR A 144 -10.56 9.98 -8.88
C THR A 144 -10.01 9.01 -9.93
N ILE A 145 -10.88 8.46 -10.78
CA ILE A 145 -10.50 7.55 -11.87
C ILE A 145 -10.92 8.21 -13.19
N PRO A 146 -10.06 8.21 -14.23
CA PRO A 146 -10.41 8.77 -15.52
C PRO A 146 -11.68 8.15 -16.12
N THR A 147 -12.64 9.01 -16.46
CA THR A 147 -13.90 8.64 -17.13
C THR A 147 -13.96 9.25 -18.54
N THR A 148 -14.77 8.64 -19.42
CA THR A 148 -15.08 9.23 -20.74
C THR A 148 -16.47 9.87 -20.71
N LEU A 149 -16.73 10.83 -21.60
CA LEU A 149 -18.06 11.42 -21.76
C LEU A 149 -19.16 10.37 -22.00
N LYS A 150 -18.82 9.27 -22.69
CA LYS A 150 -19.73 8.13 -22.92
C LYS A 150 -20.15 7.46 -21.61
N HIS A 151 -19.27 7.40 -20.62
CA HIS A 151 -19.60 6.86 -19.30
C HIS A 151 -20.57 7.76 -18.55
N HIS A 152 -20.38 9.09 -18.60
CA HIS A 152 -21.29 10.04 -17.97
C HIS A 152 -22.70 9.98 -18.58
N VAL A 153 -22.81 10.01 -19.92
CA VAL A 153 -24.11 9.88 -20.60
C VAL A 153 -24.74 8.52 -20.33
N GLY A 154 -23.95 7.44 -20.35
CA GLY A 154 -24.43 6.09 -20.06
C GLY A 154 -24.96 5.90 -18.64
N SER A 155 -24.48 6.69 -17.68
CA SER A 155 -24.85 6.59 -16.26
C SER A 155 -26.26 7.08 -15.94
N LEU A 156 -26.93 7.72 -16.91
CA LEU A 156 -28.32 8.16 -16.78
C LEU A 156 -29.34 7.01 -16.95
N ALA A 157 -28.91 5.87 -17.48
CA ALA A 157 -29.78 4.70 -17.64
C ALA A 157 -29.83 3.86 -16.34
N PRO A 158 -31.02 3.60 -15.78
CA PRO A 158 -31.17 3.01 -14.43
C PRO A 158 -30.73 1.54 -14.33
N THR A 159 -30.59 0.85 -15.46
CA THR A 159 -30.18 -0.57 -15.53
C THR A 159 -28.69 -0.76 -15.76
N VAL A 160 -27.92 0.34 -15.83
CA VAL A 160 -26.49 0.28 -16.16
C VAL A 160 -25.67 0.31 -14.88
N SER A 161 -24.85 -0.71 -14.70
CA SER A 161 -23.79 -0.70 -13.70
C SER A 161 -22.43 -0.47 -14.35
N PHE A 162 -21.47 -0.05 -13.54
CA PHE A 162 -20.10 0.16 -13.96
C PHE A 162 -19.17 -0.61 -13.03
N LEU A 163 -18.09 -1.13 -13.60
CA LEU A 163 -16.97 -1.66 -12.83
C LEU A 163 -15.80 -0.70 -12.99
N ALA A 164 -15.40 -0.08 -11.90
CA ALA A 164 -14.26 0.80 -11.83
C ALA A 164 -13.11 0.08 -11.12
N TYR A 165 -11.91 0.16 -11.66
CA TYR A 165 -10.70 -0.39 -11.06
C TYR A 165 -9.77 0.75 -10.67
N CYS A 166 -9.19 0.69 -9.48
CA CYS A 166 -8.17 1.64 -9.03
C CYS A 166 -6.75 1.06 -9.16
N THR A 167 -6.59 -0.26 -9.07
CA THR A 167 -5.29 -0.94 -9.19
C THR A 167 -5.47 -2.33 -9.83
N PRO A 168 -4.50 -2.81 -10.64
CA PRO A 168 -3.21 -2.22 -10.98
C PRO A 168 -3.28 -1.12 -12.04
N THR A 169 -4.43 -0.98 -12.72
CA THR A 169 -4.63 0.04 -13.74
C THR A 169 -5.99 0.69 -13.54
N GLN A 170 -5.98 2.02 -13.53
CA GLN A 170 -7.19 2.82 -13.40
C GLN A 170 -8.01 2.76 -14.68
N GLN A 171 -9.23 2.26 -14.58
CA GLN A 171 -10.17 2.23 -15.70
C GLN A 171 -11.61 2.09 -15.20
N VAL A 172 -12.55 2.55 -16.00
CA VAL A 172 -13.98 2.38 -15.77
C VAL A 172 -14.57 1.70 -16.99
N GLN A 173 -15.38 0.67 -16.76
CA GLN A 173 -16.06 -0.04 -17.82
C GLN A 173 -17.55 -0.16 -17.49
N ARG A 174 -18.39 0.02 -18.51
CA ARG A 174 -19.81 -0.30 -18.39
C ARG A 174 -19.95 -1.81 -18.28
N MET A 175 -20.68 -2.27 -17.27
CA MET A 175 -20.79 -3.68 -16.98
C MET A 175 -22.09 -4.27 -17.52
N ARG A 176 -21.97 -5.42 -18.18
CA ARG A 176 -23.04 -6.38 -18.38
C ARG A 176 -22.63 -7.67 -17.67
N PRO A 177 -23.56 -8.35 -16.98
CA PRO A 177 -23.30 -9.62 -16.28
C PRO A 177 -22.39 -10.61 -17.03
N ALA A 178 -22.66 -10.82 -18.33
CA ALA A 178 -21.93 -11.79 -19.15
C ALA A 178 -20.47 -11.41 -19.43
N ASP A 179 -20.10 -10.13 -19.30
CA ASP A 179 -18.79 -9.61 -19.74
C ASP A 179 -17.77 -9.56 -18.59
N VAL A 180 -18.20 -9.75 -17.34
CA VAL A 180 -17.38 -9.50 -16.13
C VAL A 180 -16.05 -10.25 -16.18
N ALA A 181 -16.07 -11.55 -16.52
CA ALA A 181 -14.86 -12.37 -16.57
C ALA A 181 -13.86 -11.95 -17.65
N ALA A 182 -14.33 -11.37 -18.77
CA ALA A 182 -13.50 -10.90 -19.87
C ALA A 182 -12.90 -9.50 -19.61
N THR A 183 -13.54 -8.73 -18.72
CA THR A 183 -13.15 -7.35 -18.40
C THR A 183 -12.13 -7.22 -17.26
N LEU A 184 -11.82 -8.32 -16.56
CA LEU A 184 -10.83 -8.29 -15.47
C LEU A 184 -9.45 -7.88 -16.04
N PRO A 185 -8.82 -6.79 -15.58
CA PRO A 185 -7.52 -6.34 -16.10
C PRO A 185 -6.42 -7.38 -15.90
N PHE A 186 -6.51 -8.12 -14.80
CA PHE A 186 -5.68 -9.29 -14.53
C PHE A 186 -6.36 -10.15 -13.45
N ARG A 187 -5.82 -11.35 -13.22
CA ARG A 187 -6.27 -12.25 -12.16
C ARG A 187 -5.16 -12.42 -11.12
N PRO A 188 -5.42 -12.12 -9.83
CA PRO A 188 -4.47 -12.42 -8.77
C PRO A 188 -4.13 -13.92 -8.72
N VAL A 189 -2.93 -14.23 -8.21
CA VAL A 189 -2.43 -15.61 -8.09
C VAL A 189 -3.31 -16.40 -7.11
N GLN A 190 -3.74 -17.60 -7.50
CA GLN A 190 -4.53 -18.48 -6.65
C GLN A 190 -3.70 -19.05 -5.48
N PRO A 191 -4.31 -19.32 -4.31
CA PRO A 191 -5.71 -19.09 -3.97
C PRO A 191 -6.02 -17.59 -3.80
N VAL A 192 -7.19 -17.13 -4.24
CA VAL A 192 -7.60 -15.71 -4.13
C VAL A 192 -8.57 -15.50 -2.98
N GLN A 193 -8.36 -14.46 -2.18
CA GLN A 193 -9.33 -13.97 -1.22
C GLN A 193 -9.95 -12.67 -1.71
N LEU A 194 -11.26 -12.51 -1.49
CA LEU A 194 -12.02 -11.32 -1.83
C LEU A 194 -12.45 -10.59 -0.55
N LEU A 195 -12.12 -9.30 -0.46
CA LEU A 195 -12.57 -8.41 0.60
C LEU A 195 -13.56 -7.42 0.00
N CYS A 196 -14.69 -7.19 0.65
CA CYS A 196 -15.75 -6.31 0.17
C CYS A 196 -16.15 -5.29 1.25
N SER A 197 -16.52 -4.08 0.84
CA SER A 197 -17.07 -3.04 1.71
C SER A 197 -18.16 -2.28 0.97
N THR A 198 -19.34 -2.15 1.58
CA THR A 198 -20.47 -1.39 1.03
C THR A 198 -21.09 -0.53 2.13
N PRO A 199 -21.51 0.71 1.83
CA PRO A 199 -22.33 1.50 2.74
C PRO A 199 -23.79 1.02 2.79
N ASP A 200 -24.26 0.30 1.77
CA ASP A 200 -25.62 -0.23 1.70
C ASP A 200 -25.63 -1.69 1.19
N PRO A 201 -25.92 -2.67 2.06
CA PRO A 201 -26.05 -4.08 1.67
C PRO A 201 -27.16 -4.34 0.64
N ALA A 202 -28.20 -3.50 0.55
CA ALA A 202 -29.27 -3.66 -0.43
C ALA A 202 -28.83 -3.39 -1.89
N HIS A 203 -27.55 -3.09 -2.10
CA HIS A 203 -26.97 -2.81 -3.41
C HIS A 203 -25.98 -3.87 -3.89
N THR A 204 -25.87 -5.02 -3.21
CA THR A 204 -24.87 -6.05 -3.51
C THR A 204 -25.32 -7.14 -4.47
N ASP A 205 -26.63 -7.36 -4.70
CA ASP A 205 -27.14 -8.51 -5.47
C ASP A 205 -26.39 -8.77 -6.79
N VAL A 206 -26.33 -7.76 -7.66
CA VAL A 206 -25.67 -7.88 -8.98
C VAL A 206 -24.16 -8.07 -8.85
N PHE A 207 -23.56 -7.53 -7.78
CA PHE A 207 -22.14 -7.75 -7.49
C PHE A 207 -21.90 -9.19 -7.05
N ASP A 208 -22.70 -9.69 -6.10
CA ASP A 208 -22.58 -11.03 -5.50
C ASP A 208 -22.79 -12.14 -6.53
N ASP A 209 -23.69 -11.92 -7.49
CA ASP A 209 -24.01 -12.87 -8.56
C ASP A 209 -22.91 -12.97 -9.64
N HIS A 210 -22.04 -11.98 -9.79
CA HIS A 210 -21.18 -11.88 -10.97
C HIS A 210 -19.69 -11.76 -10.68
N LEU A 211 -19.28 -10.87 -9.78
CA LEU A 211 -17.85 -10.65 -9.56
C LEU A 211 -17.16 -11.85 -8.87
N PRO A 212 -17.73 -12.45 -7.81
CA PRO A 212 -17.16 -13.66 -7.21
C PRO A 212 -17.06 -14.82 -8.19
N GLN A 213 -18.03 -15.00 -9.10
CA GLN A 213 -17.97 -16.05 -10.12
C GLN A 213 -16.81 -15.84 -11.10
N ALA A 214 -16.56 -14.58 -11.48
CA ALA A 214 -15.45 -14.23 -12.37
C ALA A 214 -14.09 -14.38 -11.68
N ILE A 215 -13.97 -13.99 -10.41
CA ILE A 215 -12.71 -14.03 -9.64
C ILE A 215 -12.39 -15.43 -9.11
N GLN A 216 -13.41 -16.21 -8.77
CA GLN A 216 -13.31 -17.52 -8.12
C GLN A 216 -12.48 -17.47 -6.82
N PRO A 217 -12.90 -16.65 -5.82
CA PRO A 217 -12.19 -16.58 -4.56
C PRO A 217 -12.43 -17.85 -3.73
N VAL A 218 -11.42 -18.27 -2.96
CA VAL A 218 -11.56 -19.33 -1.97
C VAL A 218 -12.33 -18.87 -0.73
N ALA A 219 -12.38 -17.55 -0.49
CA ALA A 219 -13.13 -16.94 0.59
C ALA A 219 -13.48 -15.48 0.26
N THR A 220 -14.69 -15.06 0.65
CA THR A 220 -15.15 -13.67 0.59
C THR A 220 -15.38 -13.16 2.01
N ARG A 221 -14.91 -11.96 2.33
CA ARG A 221 -15.14 -11.29 3.63
C ARG A 221 -15.72 -9.91 3.42
N THR A 222 -16.85 -9.66 4.08
CA THR A 222 -17.41 -8.30 4.21
C THR A 222 -16.72 -7.58 5.36
N LEU A 223 -16.32 -6.34 5.10
CA LEU A 223 -15.63 -5.45 6.05
C LEU A 223 -16.50 -4.24 6.36
N PRO A 224 -16.22 -3.54 7.48
CA PRO A 224 -16.88 -2.28 7.78
C PRO A 224 -16.79 -1.29 6.62
N VAL A 225 -17.79 -0.40 6.53
CA VAL A 225 -17.81 0.69 5.56
C VAL A 225 -16.54 1.52 5.67
N GLN A 226 -15.96 1.89 4.53
CA GLN A 226 -14.84 2.82 4.48
C GLN A 226 -15.39 4.26 4.46
N PRO A 227 -15.17 5.10 5.49
CA PRO A 227 -15.79 6.43 5.59
C PRO A 227 -15.52 7.34 4.38
N LEU A 228 -14.34 7.22 3.78
CA LEU A 228 -13.95 8.00 2.61
C LEU A 228 -14.37 7.39 1.27
N GLY A 229 -15.06 6.25 1.26
CA GLY A 229 -15.49 5.56 0.04
C GLY A 229 -16.42 6.40 -0.84
N PRO A 230 -17.48 7.05 -0.32
CA PRO A 230 -18.35 7.91 -1.13
C PRO A 230 -17.60 9.07 -1.78
N VAL A 231 -16.59 9.62 -1.10
CA VAL A 231 -15.73 10.69 -1.64
C VAL A 231 -14.87 10.17 -2.78
N TYR A 232 -14.25 8.99 -2.61
CA TYR A 232 -13.39 8.41 -3.63
C TYR A 232 -14.18 7.98 -4.86
N TRP A 233 -15.29 7.26 -4.68
CA TRP A 233 -16.11 6.73 -5.77
C TRP A 233 -17.10 7.74 -6.36
N GLY A 234 -17.28 8.90 -5.72
CA GLY A 234 -18.20 9.95 -6.18
C GLY A 234 -19.68 9.60 -6.04
N THR A 235 -20.01 8.53 -5.32
CA THR A 235 -21.36 8.05 -5.09
C THR A 235 -21.39 7.20 -3.82
N PRO A 236 -22.48 7.22 -3.03
CA PRO A 236 -22.69 6.25 -1.95
C PRO A 236 -23.20 4.89 -2.47
N LYS A 237 -23.56 4.77 -3.76
CA LYS A 237 -24.11 3.53 -4.34
C LYS A 237 -23.01 2.68 -4.97
N TYR A 238 -22.18 2.09 -4.12
CA TYR A 238 -21.04 1.28 -4.54
C TYR A 238 -20.85 0.02 -3.70
N VAL A 239 -20.23 -1.00 -4.29
CA VAL A 239 -19.60 -2.11 -3.56
C VAL A 239 -18.12 -2.08 -3.89
N GLU A 240 -17.29 -1.68 -2.92
CA GLU A 240 -15.84 -1.66 -3.07
C GLU A 240 -15.28 -3.03 -2.77
N PHE A 241 -14.29 -3.46 -3.55
CA PHE A 241 -13.68 -4.76 -3.40
C PHE A 241 -12.16 -4.72 -3.57
N VAL A 242 -11.50 -5.70 -2.94
CA VAL A 242 -10.10 -6.02 -3.17
C VAL A 242 -9.96 -7.54 -3.27
N ALA A 243 -9.48 -8.02 -4.40
CA ALA A 243 -9.05 -9.39 -4.58
C ALA A 243 -7.52 -9.47 -4.50
N LEU A 244 -7.03 -10.38 -3.68
CA LEU A 244 -5.61 -10.59 -3.43
C LEU A 244 -5.28 -12.09 -3.37
N SER A 245 -4.02 -12.42 -3.61
CA SER A 245 -3.55 -13.78 -3.36
C SER A 245 -3.49 -14.06 -1.85
N ALA A 246 -4.15 -15.13 -1.43
CA ALA A 246 -4.04 -15.73 -0.10
C ALA A 246 -2.90 -16.75 -0.01
N HIS A 247 -2.04 -16.83 -1.04
CA HIS A 247 -0.86 -17.69 -0.99
C HIS A 247 0.12 -17.19 0.10
N PRO A 248 0.61 -18.05 1.01
CA PRO A 248 1.48 -17.62 2.12
C PRO A 248 2.75 -16.87 1.70
N GLN A 249 3.24 -17.14 0.48
CA GLN A 249 4.44 -16.51 -0.08
C GLN A 249 4.16 -15.25 -0.92
N ALA A 250 2.90 -14.84 -1.12
CA ALA A 250 2.56 -13.72 -2.00
C ALA A 250 3.27 -12.41 -1.60
N LEU A 251 3.26 -12.09 -0.30
CA LEU A 251 3.95 -10.91 0.22
C LEU A 251 5.48 -11.02 0.11
N ALA A 252 6.04 -12.21 0.32
CA ALA A 252 7.48 -12.46 0.15
C ALA A 252 7.92 -12.30 -1.31
N TYR A 253 7.08 -12.72 -2.26
CA TYR A 253 7.33 -12.49 -3.70
C TYR A 253 7.32 -11.01 -4.05
N ALA A 254 6.35 -10.24 -3.55
CA ALA A 254 6.34 -8.79 -3.74
C ALA A 254 7.57 -8.11 -3.11
N ALA A 255 8.02 -8.55 -1.94
CA ALA A 255 9.24 -8.02 -1.33
C ALA A 255 10.52 -8.36 -2.14
N SER A 256 10.61 -9.58 -2.68
CA SER A 256 11.77 -10.03 -3.46
C SER A 256 11.82 -9.50 -4.90
N SER A 257 10.70 -8.98 -5.43
CA SER A 257 10.68 -8.30 -6.74
C SER A 257 11.38 -6.93 -6.68
N ILE A 258 11.48 -6.33 -5.49
CA ILE A 258 12.09 -5.00 -5.31
C ILE A 258 13.59 -5.05 -5.61
N ARG A 259 14.03 -4.08 -6.41
CA ARG A 259 15.45 -3.81 -6.66
C ARG A 259 15.82 -2.53 -5.93
N ALA A 260 16.43 -2.68 -4.75
CA ALA A 260 16.90 -1.56 -3.96
C ALA A 260 18.39 -1.28 -4.17
N SER A 261 18.76 -0.02 -4.03
CA SER A 261 20.14 0.45 -3.95
C SER A 261 20.26 1.42 -2.78
N ALA A 262 21.42 1.47 -2.12
CA ALA A 262 21.65 2.44 -1.05
C ALA A 262 21.48 3.87 -1.58
N CYS A 263 20.76 4.72 -0.84
CA CYS A 263 20.74 6.15 -1.07
C CYS A 263 22.16 6.70 -0.91
N SER A 264 22.62 7.53 -1.85
CA SER A 264 23.97 8.10 -1.82
C SER A 264 24.19 9.10 -0.67
N TRP A 265 23.11 9.59 -0.04
CA TRP A 265 23.18 10.53 1.07
C TRP A 265 23.00 9.83 2.42
N CYS A 266 21.84 9.20 2.66
CA CYS A 266 21.53 8.61 3.97
C CYS A 266 21.80 7.10 4.07
N GLY A 267 22.25 6.45 2.99
CA GLY A 267 22.57 5.01 2.97
C GLY A 267 21.36 4.07 2.95
N GLU A 268 20.14 4.57 3.13
CA GLU A 268 18.93 3.74 3.19
C GLU A 268 18.72 2.95 1.88
N PRO A 269 18.43 1.64 1.91
CA PRO A 269 18.10 0.87 0.71
C PRO A 269 16.76 1.35 0.11
N VAL A 270 16.81 1.98 -1.06
CA VAL A 270 15.63 2.56 -1.73
C VAL A 270 15.50 2.06 -3.16
N SER A 271 14.27 1.94 -3.65
CA SER A 271 13.97 1.62 -5.06
C SER A 271 13.56 2.85 -5.89
N THR A 272 13.12 3.92 -5.23
CA THR A 272 12.62 5.14 -5.85
C THR A 272 13.67 6.25 -5.86
N LYS A 273 13.52 7.18 -6.80
CA LYS A 273 14.28 8.44 -6.87
C LYS A 273 13.29 9.59 -7.01
N PRO A 274 13.31 10.60 -6.13
CA PRO A 274 14.23 10.80 -5.00
C PRO A 274 14.01 9.80 -3.82
N CYS A 275 14.97 9.76 -2.88
CA CYS A 275 14.82 8.99 -1.64
C CYS A 275 13.63 9.51 -0.81
N PRO A 276 12.71 8.65 -0.33
CA PRO A 276 11.51 9.10 0.40
C PRO A 276 11.83 9.70 1.78
N PHE A 277 13.00 9.38 2.33
CA PHE A 277 13.46 9.88 3.63
C PHE A 277 14.17 11.23 3.48
N CYS A 278 15.35 11.26 2.86
CA CYS A 278 16.19 12.47 2.79
C CYS A 278 15.97 13.33 1.55
N ALA A 279 15.09 12.93 0.62
CA ALA A 279 14.86 13.58 -0.68
C ALA A 279 16.09 13.66 -1.61
N ALA A 280 17.25 13.11 -1.22
CA ALA A 280 18.42 13.08 -2.09
C ALA A 280 18.18 12.17 -3.30
N ASN A 281 18.62 12.63 -4.48
CA ASN A 281 18.68 11.80 -5.66
C ASN A 281 19.82 10.79 -5.49
N SER A 282 19.49 9.49 -5.51
CA SER A 282 20.52 8.44 -5.53
C SER A 282 21.34 8.58 -6.81
N THR A 283 22.52 9.17 -6.71
CA THR A 283 23.54 9.05 -7.76
C THR A 283 23.92 7.58 -7.78
N ARG A 284 23.68 6.89 -8.90
CA ARG A 284 24.29 5.58 -9.13
C ARG A 284 25.79 5.83 -9.24
N THR A 285 26.50 5.90 -8.12
CA THR A 285 27.91 5.57 -8.12
C THR A 285 27.92 4.07 -8.26
N SER A 286 27.97 3.61 -9.52
CA SER A 286 28.42 2.26 -9.80
C SER A 286 29.79 2.17 -9.12
N SER A 287 29.83 1.49 -7.98
CA SER A 287 31.07 0.91 -7.49
C SER A 287 31.48 -0.12 -8.53
N ARG A 288 32.06 0.36 -9.64
CA ARG A 288 33.08 -0.41 -10.34
C ARG A 288 34.13 -0.65 -9.27
N THR A 289 34.11 -1.84 -8.70
CA THR A 289 35.26 -2.42 -8.04
C THR A 289 36.40 -2.27 -9.04
N THR A 290 37.23 -1.24 -8.86
CA THR A 290 38.47 -1.09 -9.59
C THR A 290 39.34 -2.23 -9.08
N THR A 291 39.27 -3.38 -9.76
CA THR A 291 40.23 -4.45 -9.55
C THR A 291 41.61 -3.82 -9.63
N PRO A 292 42.49 -3.98 -8.63
CA PRO A 292 43.83 -3.41 -8.68
C PRO A 292 44.53 -3.98 -9.91
N ARG A 293 44.78 -3.12 -10.90
CA ARG A 293 45.60 -3.49 -12.05
C ARG A 293 46.99 -3.81 -11.51
N PRO A 294 47.51 -5.05 -11.67
CA PRO A 294 48.84 -5.37 -11.19
C PRO A 294 49.85 -4.44 -11.86
N ALA A 295 50.71 -3.83 -11.04
CA ALA A 295 51.76 -2.94 -11.49
C ALA A 295 52.66 -3.70 -12.48
N ARG A 296 52.68 -3.20 -13.72
CA ARG A 296 53.55 -3.70 -14.78
C ARG A 296 54.98 -3.26 -14.42
N ALA A 297 55.77 -4.19 -13.89
CA ALA A 297 57.18 -3.97 -13.62
C ALA A 297 57.90 -3.68 -14.95
N THR A 298 58.35 -2.44 -15.10
CA THR A 298 59.28 -2.00 -16.14
C THR A 298 60.69 -2.46 -15.75
N GLY A 299 61.14 -3.57 -16.33
CA GLY A 299 62.55 -3.97 -16.36
C GLY A 299 63.10 -3.79 -17.77
N HIS A 300 64.01 -2.84 -17.95
CA HIS A 300 64.81 -2.67 -19.16
C HIS A 300 66.21 -3.25 -18.96
N GLY A 301 66.60 -4.15 -19.87
CA GLY A 301 67.98 -4.35 -20.36
C GLY A 301 68.81 -5.48 -19.74
N PRO A 302 69.88 -5.93 -20.42
CA PRO A 302 69.95 -6.34 -21.82
C PRO A 302 70.60 -7.74 -22.02
N ALA A 303 70.68 -8.14 -23.29
CA ALA A 303 71.06 -9.43 -23.87
C ALA A 303 72.40 -10.05 -23.41
N THR A 304 72.42 -11.40 -23.35
CA THR A 304 73.47 -12.24 -23.98
C THR A 304 72.97 -13.63 -24.38
N ARG A 305 73.15 -13.92 -25.67
CA ARG A 305 73.39 -15.18 -26.39
C ARG A 305 73.93 -16.37 -25.55
N ASN A 306 73.37 -17.58 -25.74
CA ASN A 306 74.02 -18.73 -26.43
C ASN A 306 73.38 -20.10 -26.12
N GLY A 307 73.22 -20.90 -27.19
CA GLY A 307 73.19 -22.37 -27.19
C GLY A 307 71.85 -23.01 -26.77
N ARG A 308 71.39 -24.14 -27.33
CA ARG A 308 71.92 -25.09 -28.31
C ARG A 308 70.75 -25.99 -28.72
N ALA A 309 70.76 -26.46 -29.97
CA ALA A 309 69.80 -27.38 -30.56
C ALA A 309 69.79 -28.78 -29.88
N VAL A 310 68.61 -29.44 -29.87
CA VAL A 310 68.47 -30.91 -29.94
C VAL A 310 67.20 -31.24 -30.74
N ASP A 311 67.38 -32.13 -31.72
CA ASP A 311 66.41 -32.70 -32.64
C ASP A 311 65.49 -33.79 -32.02
N GLY A 312 64.21 -33.78 -32.44
CA GLY A 312 63.32 -34.92 -32.75
C GLY A 312 62.97 -35.98 -31.68
N PRO A 313 62.17 -37.03 -32.03
CA PRO A 313 60.89 -36.99 -32.77
C PRO A 313 59.79 -37.92 -32.18
N ALA A 314 58.60 -37.85 -32.80
CA ALA A 314 57.63 -38.94 -33.07
C ALA A 314 56.64 -39.47 -32.00
N GLY A 315 55.41 -39.66 -32.48
CA GLY A 315 54.31 -40.47 -31.93
C GLY A 315 53.24 -39.64 -31.20
N GLY A 316 51.94 -39.66 -31.51
CA GLY A 316 51.09 -40.48 -32.37
C GLY A 316 49.66 -40.38 -31.80
N GLY A 317 48.62 -40.64 -32.62
CA GLY A 317 47.31 -41.05 -32.10
C GLY A 317 46.13 -40.06 -32.16
N HIS A 318 45.48 -40.04 -33.32
CA HIS A 318 44.02 -40.24 -33.55
C HIS A 318 42.93 -39.62 -32.64
N THR A 319 42.13 -38.77 -33.30
CA THR A 319 40.65 -38.75 -33.42
C THR A 319 39.78 -38.57 -32.16
N THR A 320 39.00 -37.49 -32.13
CA THR A 320 37.53 -37.58 -32.18
C THR A 320 36.89 -36.27 -32.64
N ALA A 321 35.82 -36.43 -33.43
CA ALA A 321 35.09 -35.40 -34.17
C ALA A 321 34.08 -34.63 -33.31
N ALA A 322 33.80 -33.39 -33.70
CA ALA A 322 32.63 -32.61 -33.28
C ALA A 322 31.93 -32.01 -34.52
N PRO A 323 30.59 -31.95 -34.56
CA PRO A 323 29.80 -31.72 -35.77
C PRO A 323 29.72 -30.23 -36.20
N PRO A 324 29.41 -29.96 -37.48
CA PRO A 324 29.30 -28.60 -38.02
C PRO A 324 27.99 -27.92 -37.63
N ALA A 325 28.09 -26.65 -37.22
CA ALA A 325 26.95 -25.76 -37.02
C ALA A 325 26.32 -25.38 -38.37
N ALA A 326 25.01 -25.58 -38.46
CA ALA A 326 24.17 -25.19 -39.57
C ALA A 326 24.12 -23.66 -39.75
N GLN A 327 24.25 -23.22 -41.00
CA GLN A 327 24.04 -21.85 -41.44
C GLN A 327 22.55 -21.52 -41.41
N ALA A 328 22.17 -20.45 -40.72
CA ALA A 328 20.85 -19.83 -40.81
C ALA A 328 20.84 -18.73 -41.90
N PRO A 329 19.74 -18.56 -42.65
CA PRO A 329 19.66 -17.65 -43.79
C PRO A 329 19.50 -16.18 -43.38
N ASN A 330 20.10 -15.32 -44.20
CA ASN A 330 20.01 -13.85 -44.19
C ASN A 330 18.57 -13.36 -44.31
N GLU A 331 18.00 -12.79 -43.25
CA GLU A 331 16.79 -11.97 -43.31
C GLU A 331 17.14 -10.48 -43.25
N HIS A 332 16.46 -9.74 -44.12
CA HIS A 332 16.70 -8.34 -44.46
C HIS A 332 16.44 -7.40 -43.28
N ARG A 333 17.43 -6.56 -42.99
CA ARG A 333 17.34 -5.45 -42.04
C ARG A 333 16.77 -4.22 -42.74
N PRO A 334 15.59 -3.69 -42.38
CA PRO A 334 15.14 -2.42 -42.90
C PRO A 334 15.94 -1.26 -42.29
N THR A 335 16.35 -0.35 -43.15
CA THR A 335 17.05 0.90 -42.87
C THR A 335 16.18 1.86 -42.04
N PRO A 336 16.75 2.59 -41.05
CA PRO A 336 16.02 3.66 -40.37
C PRO A 336 15.85 4.87 -41.30
N GLY A 337 14.61 5.32 -41.49
CA GLY A 337 14.30 6.55 -42.20
C GLY A 337 14.73 7.82 -41.43
N PRO A 338 14.85 8.97 -42.12
CA PRO A 338 15.30 10.23 -41.53
C PRO A 338 14.25 10.84 -40.58
N PRO A 339 14.68 11.66 -39.60
CA PRO A 339 13.78 12.28 -38.63
C PRO A 339 12.90 13.36 -39.29
N PRO A 340 11.63 13.51 -38.87
CA PRO A 340 10.77 14.58 -39.33
C PRO A 340 11.19 15.94 -38.75
N ASN A 341 11.03 16.96 -39.59
CA ASN A 341 11.38 18.36 -39.37
C ASN A 341 10.80 18.95 -38.08
N GLY A 342 11.67 19.58 -37.29
CA GLY A 342 11.31 20.36 -36.13
C GLY A 342 10.66 21.69 -36.51
N HIS A 343 9.40 21.86 -36.12
CA HIS A 343 8.81 23.19 -35.95
C HIS A 343 8.99 23.62 -34.50
N ARG A 344 9.93 24.54 -34.31
CA ARG A 344 10.21 25.26 -33.07
C ARG A 344 9.15 26.36 -32.90
N PRO A 345 8.30 26.36 -31.87
CA PRO A 345 7.49 27.52 -31.55
C PRO A 345 8.41 28.59 -30.97
N THR A 346 8.52 29.72 -31.67
CA THR A 346 9.13 30.95 -31.15
C THR A 346 8.27 31.47 -30.01
N ALA A 347 8.83 31.49 -28.79
CA ALA A 347 8.28 32.22 -27.67
C ALA A 347 8.35 33.73 -27.96
N GLY A 348 7.19 34.34 -28.21
CA GLY A 348 7.04 35.79 -28.21
C GLY A 348 6.95 36.33 -26.78
N PRO A 349 7.40 37.57 -26.52
CA PRO A 349 7.25 38.19 -25.20
C PRO A 349 5.77 38.49 -24.89
N PRO A 350 5.37 38.48 -23.61
CA PRO A 350 3.99 38.79 -23.23
C PRO A 350 3.66 40.27 -23.50
N PRO A 351 2.44 40.60 -23.96
CA PRO A 351 1.99 41.98 -24.04
C PRO A 351 1.74 42.54 -22.63
N SER A 352 2.48 43.59 -22.30
CA SER A 352 2.23 44.45 -21.15
C SER A 352 1.02 45.35 -21.44
N GLY A 353 -0.17 44.91 -21.01
CA GLY A 353 -1.39 45.71 -21.06
C GLY A 353 -2.16 45.60 -19.73
N PRO A 354 -2.65 46.71 -19.15
CA PRO A 354 -3.42 46.66 -17.92
C PRO A 354 -4.77 45.98 -18.18
N TRP A 355 -5.08 44.95 -17.38
CA TRP A 355 -6.40 44.35 -17.35
C TRP A 355 -7.41 45.37 -16.78
N PRO A 356 -8.57 45.58 -17.42
CA PRO A 356 -9.65 46.35 -16.82
C PRO A 356 -10.15 45.61 -15.58
N THR A 357 -10.12 46.29 -14.44
CA THR A 357 -10.79 45.86 -13.22
C THR A 357 -12.29 45.71 -13.49
N PRO A 358 -12.91 44.58 -13.15
CA PRO A 358 -14.37 44.47 -13.20
C PRO A 358 -14.99 45.40 -12.17
N ASP A 359 -16.01 46.15 -12.59
CA ASP A 359 -16.81 47.03 -11.74
C ASP A 359 -17.37 46.25 -10.52
N PRO A 360 -17.37 46.85 -9.31
CA PRO A 360 -18.03 46.25 -8.17
C PRO A 360 -19.54 46.16 -8.43
N ALA A 361 -20.06 44.94 -8.40
CA ALA A 361 -21.49 44.68 -8.47
C ALA A 361 -22.24 45.44 -7.36
N PRO A 362 -23.44 45.98 -7.63
CA PRO A 362 -24.23 46.70 -6.64
C PRO A 362 -24.57 45.76 -5.48
N SER A 363 -24.31 46.24 -4.27
CA SER A 363 -24.59 45.57 -3.01
C SER A 363 -26.10 45.36 -2.84
N GLY A 364 -26.60 44.22 -3.32
CA GLY A 364 -27.92 43.72 -2.98
C GLY A 364 -27.95 43.41 -1.48
N GLN A 365 -28.67 44.23 -0.72
CA GLN A 365 -29.02 43.95 0.67
C GLN A 365 -29.80 42.63 0.72
N TRP A 366 -29.18 41.60 1.28
CA TRP A 366 -29.90 40.41 1.71
C TRP A 366 -30.69 40.79 2.97
N PRO A 367 -32.02 40.56 3.02
CA PRO A 367 -32.78 40.76 4.24
C PRO A 367 -32.25 39.81 5.32
N ALA A 368 -32.00 40.37 6.50
CA ALA A 368 -31.60 39.59 7.67
C ALA A 368 -32.64 38.50 7.96
N PRO A 369 -32.21 37.27 8.33
CA PRO A 369 -33.14 36.25 8.77
C PRO A 369 -33.83 36.71 10.06
N THR A 370 -35.15 36.79 10.02
CA THR A 370 -36.00 37.02 11.19
C THR A 370 -35.72 35.92 12.21
N PRO A 371 -35.45 36.23 13.50
CA PRO A 371 -35.27 35.21 14.52
C PRO A 371 -36.58 34.44 14.69
N THR A 372 -36.54 33.13 14.42
CA THR A 372 -37.60 32.20 14.74
C THR A 372 -37.81 32.21 16.26
N PRO A 373 -39.01 32.47 16.78
CA PRO A 373 -39.27 32.35 18.21
C PRO A 373 -39.04 30.89 18.64
N LEU A 374 -38.29 30.73 19.74
CA LEU A 374 -38.13 29.46 20.46
C LEU A 374 -39.51 28.88 20.75
N ALA A 375 -39.79 27.70 20.18
CA ALA A 375 -40.96 26.92 20.52
C ALA A 375 -40.87 26.53 22.01
N GLU A 376 -41.91 26.85 22.77
CA GLU A 376 -42.09 26.36 24.14
C GLU A 376 -42.06 24.83 24.17
N PRO A 377 -41.45 24.23 25.21
CA PRO A 377 -41.50 22.79 25.40
C PRO A 377 -42.95 22.34 25.60
N ALA A 378 -43.36 21.33 24.84
CA ALA A 378 -44.67 20.70 24.99
C ALA A 378 -44.83 20.16 26.42
N PRO A 379 -46.03 20.30 27.03
CA PRO A 379 -46.31 19.73 28.34
C PRO A 379 -46.25 18.20 28.29
N ASP A 380 -45.72 17.62 29.37
CA ASP A 380 -45.64 16.16 29.57
C ASP A 380 -47.02 15.49 29.42
N PRO A 381 -47.10 14.32 28.76
CA PRO A 381 -48.36 13.60 28.61
C PRO A 381 -48.88 13.12 29.96
N GLU A 382 -50.15 13.46 30.21
CA GLU A 382 -50.94 13.05 31.36
C GLU A 382 -51.04 11.50 31.42
N PRO A 383 -50.79 10.86 32.58
CA PRO A 383 -50.80 9.41 32.69
C PRO A 383 -52.23 8.85 32.60
N LEU A 384 -52.43 7.93 31.65
CA LEU A 384 -53.66 7.16 31.50
C LEU A 384 -53.96 6.32 32.76
N PRO A 385 -55.18 6.37 33.32
CA PRO A 385 -55.57 5.52 34.43
C PRO A 385 -55.91 4.10 33.93
N GLY A 386 -55.29 3.08 34.53
CA GLY A 386 -55.87 1.73 34.56
C GLY A 386 -55.11 0.58 33.89
N LEU A 387 -53.82 0.40 34.18
CA LEU A 387 -53.15 -0.88 33.97
C LEU A 387 -52.46 -1.38 35.26
N PRO A 388 -52.68 -2.64 35.68
CA PRO A 388 -52.04 -3.22 36.85
C PRO A 388 -50.55 -3.47 36.57
N GLY A 389 -49.68 -2.84 37.36
CA GLY A 389 -48.23 -2.97 37.25
C GLY A 389 -47.70 -4.33 37.75
N PRO A 390 -46.53 -4.78 37.26
CA PRO A 390 -45.86 -5.97 37.76
C PRO A 390 -45.15 -5.69 39.10
N SER A 391 -45.35 -6.60 40.05
CA SER A 391 -44.74 -6.61 41.38
C SER A 391 -43.22 -6.76 41.31
N TYR A 392 -42.48 -5.74 41.74
CA TYR A 392 -41.04 -5.84 42.00
C TYR A 392 -40.81 -6.41 43.40
N GLY A 393 -40.29 -7.65 43.45
CA GLY A 393 -39.83 -8.30 44.66
C GLY A 393 -38.48 -7.75 45.12
N THR A 394 -38.45 -7.36 46.39
CA THR A 394 -37.28 -6.96 47.18
C THR A 394 -36.22 -8.06 47.20
N VAL A 395 -35.01 -7.77 46.70
CA VAL A 395 -33.83 -8.63 46.92
C VAL A 395 -32.89 -7.91 47.87
N GLY A 396 -32.74 -8.49 49.06
CA GLY A 396 -31.88 -8.00 50.14
C GLY A 396 -30.38 -8.18 49.86
N ALA A 397 -29.61 -7.29 50.47
CA ALA A 397 -28.15 -7.29 50.47
C ALA A 397 -27.56 -8.51 51.22
N PRO A 398 -26.45 -9.11 50.74
CA PRO A 398 -25.64 -10.02 51.53
C PRO A 398 -24.43 -9.32 52.20
N PRO A 399 -23.96 -9.81 53.38
CA PRO A 399 -22.88 -9.20 54.15
C PRO A 399 -21.49 -9.64 53.69
N ALA A 400 -20.50 -8.80 54.04
CA ALA A 400 -19.08 -8.99 53.79
C ALA A 400 -18.42 -9.93 54.81
N HIS A 401 -17.62 -10.89 54.34
CA HIS A 401 -16.50 -11.50 55.08
C HIS A 401 -15.44 -12.06 54.12
N PRO A 402 -14.13 -11.98 54.44
CA PRO A 402 -13.04 -12.48 53.60
C PRO A 402 -12.64 -13.93 53.97
N PRO A 403 -12.12 -14.75 53.05
CA PRO A 403 -11.60 -16.06 53.41
C PRO A 403 -10.10 -16.02 53.74
N ARG A 404 -9.76 -16.70 54.84
CA ARG A 404 -8.41 -17.14 55.22
C ARG A 404 -8.01 -18.41 54.42
N PRO A 405 -6.70 -18.69 54.28
CA PRO A 405 -6.21 -19.79 53.47
C PRO A 405 -6.25 -21.12 54.24
N LEU A 406 -6.70 -22.19 53.58
CA LEU A 406 -6.54 -23.55 54.07
C LEU A 406 -5.57 -24.32 53.18
N ASP A 407 -4.47 -24.67 53.83
CA ASP A 407 -3.56 -25.76 53.59
C ASP A 407 -4.33 -27.09 53.45
N ARG A 408 -4.05 -27.83 52.36
CA ARG A 408 -4.15 -29.29 52.40
C ARG A 408 -3.21 -29.93 51.38
N SER A 409 -2.12 -30.40 51.94
CA SER A 409 -1.21 -31.39 51.40
C SER A 409 -1.90 -32.73 51.09
N ARG A 410 -1.31 -33.42 50.09
CA ARG A 410 -1.27 -34.87 49.84
C ARG A 410 -2.59 -35.61 49.57
N GLU A 411 -2.73 -36.12 48.34
CA GLU A 411 -2.57 -37.56 48.11
C GLU A 411 -2.16 -37.87 46.66
N SER A 412 -1.25 -38.82 46.56
CA SER A 412 -0.46 -39.28 45.41
C SER A 412 -1.12 -40.42 44.65
N SER A 413 -0.93 -40.50 43.31
CA SER A 413 -0.40 -41.69 42.57
C SER A 413 -0.67 -41.65 41.05
N PRO A 414 0.09 -42.42 40.23
CA PRO A 414 0.73 -41.87 39.05
C PRO A 414 0.07 -42.26 37.73
N PHE A 415 0.15 -41.37 36.75
CA PHE A 415 -0.01 -41.70 35.34
C PHE A 415 1.36 -41.63 34.66
N SER A 416 1.91 -42.80 34.33
CA SER A 416 3.03 -42.93 33.41
C SER A 416 2.57 -42.55 32.01
N GLY A 417 3.12 -41.47 31.46
CA GLY A 417 2.92 -41.04 30.08
C GLY A 417 4.25 -40.58 29.51
N SER A 418 4.77 -41.35 28.56
CA SER A 418 6.09 -41.27 27.95
C SER A 418 6.44 -39.89 27.40
N ALA A 419 7.64 -39.41 27.70
CA ALA A 419 8.24 -38.24 27.06
C ALA A 419 8.71 -38.60 25.63
N PRO A 420 8.51 -37.71 24.63
CA PRO A 420 9.07 -37.88 23.30
C PRO A 420 10.59 -37.65 23.32
N GLN A 421 11.33 -38.56 22.69
CA GLN A 421 12.78 -38.46 22.50
C GLN A 421 13.15 -37.30 21.56
N PRO A 422 14.28 -36.61 21.79
CA PRO A 422 14.84 -35.67 20.85
C PRO A 422 15.52 -36.39 19.67
N GLU A 423 15.06 -36.12 18.45
CA GLU A 423 15.72 -36.56 17.22
C GLU A 423 17.05 -35.80 17.01
N PHE A 424 18.13 -36.55 16.81
CA PHE A 424 19.44 -36.02 16.42
C PHE A 424 19.48 -35.68 14.92
N PRO A 425 20.24 -34.63 14.52
CA PRO A 425 20.35 -34.22 13.13
C PRO A 425 21.20 -35.19 12.29
N ARG A 426 20.65 -35.62 11.15
CA ARG A 426 21.37 -36.38 10.12
C ARG A 426 22.36 -35.46 9.40
N THR A 427 23.64 -35.79 9.52
CA THR A 427 24.71 -35.27 8.68
C THR A 427 24.59 -35.78 7.24
N TYR A 428 24.51 -34.88 6.27
CA TYR A 428 24.76 -35.19 4.86
C TYR A 428 26.27 -35.13 4.59
N SER A 429 26.83 -36.23 4.11
CA SER A 429 28.17 -36.29 3.54
C SER A 429 28.13 -35.91 2.05
N ARG A 430 29.29 -35.41 1.60
CA ARG A 430 29.63 -34.80 0.31
C ARG A 430 29.25 -35.59 -0.94
#